data_AF-A0A831SMG6-F1
#
_entry.id   AF-A0A831SMG6-F1
#
_cell.length_a   1.000
_cell.length_b   1.000
_cell.length_c   1.000
_cell.angle_alpha   90.00
_cell.angle_beta   90.00
_cell.angle_gamma   90.00
#
_symmetry.space_group_name_H-M   'P 1'
#
loop_
_entity.id
_entity.type
_entity.pdbx_description
1 polymer ?
#
loop_
_entity_poly.entity_id
_entity_poly.type
_entity_poly.pdbx_seq_one_letter_code
_entity_poly.pdbx_strand_id
1 'polypeptide(L)'
;MEFKIKVNEIRRLMEIGTIEFPRYATQIINLANQNAQATRPKVVGQMSELIKEFTGRTLEEWEEWYIERYPDSIERATKKILEMIHNFKEVINQIDEEMIRRWVRDLVIVKTFIGLRFQEAVLKKIAEKFDTSYRLSIPGEESKGI
;
A
#
# COMPACT_ATOMS: atom_id res chain seq x y z
N MET A 1 -13.67 7.94 -29.66
CA MET A 1 -12.73 9.04 -29.38
C MET A 1 -12.78 9.31 -27.88
N GLU A 2 -11.69 9.13 -27.15
CA GLU A 2 -11.64 9.37 -25.69
C GLU A 2 -11.13 10.80 -25.43
N PHE A 3 -11.86 11.58 -24.63
CA PHE A 3 -11.42 12.87 -24.13
C PHE A 3 -10.88 12.70 -22.71
N LYS A 4 -9.61 13.04 -22.47
CA LYS A 4 -8.94 12.90 -21.16
C LYS A 4 -8.52 14.26 -20.63
N ILE A 5 -9.03 14.63 -19.46
CA ILE A 5 -8.61 15.82 -18.71
C ILE A 5 -7.48 15.43 -17.77
N LYS A 6 -6.39 16.20 -17.75
CA LYS A 6 -5.25 15.93 -16.86
C LYS A 6 -5.50 16.52 -15.46
N VAL A 7 -4.95 15.89 -14.43
CA VAL A 7 -5.08 16.40 -13.04
C VAL A 7 -4.54 17.83 -12.88
N ASN A 8 -3.45 18.18 -13.55
CA ASN A 8 -2.91 19.54 -13.52
C ASN A 8 -3.85 20.56 -14.18
N GLU A 9 -4.68 20.12 -15.14
CA GLU A 9 -5.70 20.96 -15.74
C GLU A 9 -6.85 21.20 -14.77
N ILE A 10 -7.31 20.15 -14.09
CA ILE A 10 -8.33 20.26 -13.02
C ILE A 10 -7.87 21.24 -11.94
N ARG A 11 -6.63 21.12 -11.46
CA ARG A 11 -6.05 22.05 -10.47
C ARG A 11 -6.10 23.51 -10.94
N ARG A 12 -5.72 23.78 -12.19
CA ARG A 12 -5.79 25.13 -12.77
C ARG A 12 -7.23 25.65 -12.87
N LEU A 13 -8.17 24.79 -13.30
CA LEU A 13 -9.59 25.14 -13.40
C LEU A 13 -10.21 25.44 -12.02
N MET A 14 -9.67 24.85 -10.95
CA MET A 14 -10.08 25.11 -9.57
C MET A 14 -9.23 26.17 -8.87
N GLU A 15 -8.28 26.81 -9.58
CA GLU A 15 -7.35 27.80 -9.02
C GLU A 15 -6.49 27.25 -7.86
N ILE A 16 -6.27 25.94 -7.81
CA ILE A 16 -5.50 25.26 -6.77
C ILE A 16 -4.03 25.13 -7.19
N GLY A 17 -3.13 25.59 -6.32
CA GLY A 17 -1.68 25.48 -6.50
C GLY A 17 -1.17 24.03 -6.58
N THR A 18 0.03 23.89 -7.12
CA THR A 18 0.78 22.62 -7.12
C THR A 18 1.86 22.65 -6.06
N ILE A 19 1.97 21.56 -5.30
CA ILE A 19 3.07 21.35 -4.34
C ILE A 19 4.06 20.40 -5.00
N GLU A 20 5.33 20.80 -5.05
CA GLU A 20 6.41 19.96 -5.52
C GLU A 20 7.09 19.25 -4.36
N PHE A 21 7.42 17.98 -4.58
CA PHE A 21 8.17 17.15 -3.64
C PHE A 21 9.46 16.67 -4.30
N PRO A 22 10.56 16.52 -3.55
CA PRO A 22 11.77 15.89 -4.06
C PRO A 22 11.47 14.51 -4.65
N ARG A 23 12.28 14.09 -5.62
CA ARG A 23 12.16 12.77 -6.25
C ARG A 23 12.12 11.68 -5.17
N TYR A 24 11.14 10.78 -5.29
CA TYR A 24 10.85 9.67 -4.36
C TYR A 24 10.28 10.04 -2.98
N ALA A 25 10.27 11.32 -2.57
CA ALA A 25 9.79 11.71 -1.24
C ALA A 25 8.35 11.27 -0.98
N THR A 26 7.45 11.45 -1.95
CA THR A 26 6.04 11.02 -1.83
C THR A 26 5.90 9.50 -1.70
N GLN A 27 6.76 8.70 -2.33
CA GLN A 27 6.72 7.24 -2.22
C GLN A 27 7.07 6.80 -0.79
N ILE A 28 8.10 7.42 -0.21
CA ILE A 28 8.53 7.14 1.16
C ILE A 28 7.48 7.61 2.17
N ILE A 29 6.93 8.82 2.00
CA ILE A 29 5.86 9.36 2.84
C ILE A 29 4.61 8.48 2.77
N ASN A 30 4.24 8.01 1.57
CA ASN A 30 3.08 7.13 1.39
C ASN A 30 3.29 5.78 2.08
N LEU A 31 4.48 5.18 1.95
CA LEU A 31 4.82 3.94 2.66
C LEU A 31 4.79 4.15 4.18
N ALA A 32 5.30 5.28 4.66
CA ALA A 32 5.28 5.63 6.08
C ALA A 32 3.85 5.79 6.59
N ASN A 33 2.99 6.49 5.85
CA ASN A 33 1.57 6.64 6.17
C ASN A 33 0.84 5.29 6.18
N GLN A 34 1.10 4.41 5.20
CA GLN A 34 0.48 3.08 5.15
C GLN A 34 0.83 2.23 6.38
N ASN A 35 2.11 2.20 6.75
CA ASN A 35 2.59 1.45 7.92
C ASN A 35 2.09 2.06 9.23
N ALA A 36 2.14 3.39 9.38
CA ALA A 36 1.68 4.11 10.57
C ALA A 36 0.15 4.20 10.67
N GLN A 37 -0.56 3.88 9.58
CA GLN A 37 -2.00 4.06 9.42
C GLN A 37 -2.44 5.48 9.82
N ALA A 38 -1.68 6.49 9.40
CA ALA A 38 -1.78 7.84 9.94
C ALA A 38 -2.99 8.62 9.40
N THR A 39 -3.47 8.30 8.20
CA THR A 39 -4.67 8.92 7.61
C THR A 39 -5.88 7.97 7.57
N ARG A 40 -5.97 7.00 8.48
CA ARG A 40 -7.18 6.17 8.62
C ARG A 40 -8.36 7.01 9.16
N PRO A 41 -9.62 6.56 8.96
CA PRO A 41 -10.79 7.32 9.40
C PRO A 41 -10.80 7.65 10.89
N LYS A 42 -10.22 6.79 11.73
CA LYS A 42 -10.04 7.06 13.17
C LYS A 42 -9.14 8.25 13.52
N VAL A 43 -8.32 8.75 12.58
CA VAL A 43 -7.37 9.85 12.80
C VAL A 43 -7.86 11.14 12.16
N VAL A 44 -8.28 11.04 10.89
CA VAL A 44 -8.64 12.18 10.03
C VAL A 44 -10.13 12.26 9.72
N GLY A 45 -10.94 11.28 10.15
CA GLY A 45 -12.34 11.17 9.73
C GLY A 45 -12.51 10.46 8.39
N GLN A 46 -13.76 10.09 8.08
CA GLN A 46 -14.10 9.39 6.84
C GLN A 46 -14.31 10.41 5.72
N MET A 47 -13.27 10.70 4.93
CA MET A 47 -13.28 11.78 3.91
C MET A 47 -14.46 11.68 2.93
N SER A 48 -14.86 10.46 2.54
CA SER A 48 -15.97 10.25 1.61
C SER A 48 -17.33 10.66 2.16
N GLU A 49 -17.51 10.62 3.48
CA GLU A 49 -18.75 11.05 4.12
C GLU A 49 -18.68 12.54 4.47
N LEU A 50 -17.55 13.00 4.99
CA LEU A 50 -17.35 14.40 5.35
C LEU A 50 -17.52 15.34 4.15
N ILE A 51 -17.02 14.96 2.97
CA ILE A 51 -17.17 15.81 1.78
C ILE A 51 -18.63 15.93 1.31
N LYS A 52 -19.52 14.98 1.67
CA LYS A 52 -20.95 15.06 1.35
C LYS A 52 -21.70 16.01 2.28
N GLU A 53 -21.19 16.21 3.50
CA GLU A 53 -21.74 17.14 4.48
C GLU A 53 -21.30 18.59 4.23
N PHE A 54 -20.21 18.78 3.48
CA PHE A 54 -19.68 20.09 3.15
C PHE A 54 -20.50 20.79 2.06
N THR A 55 -20.99 21.99 2.36
CA THR A 55 -21.83 22.79 1.47
C THR A 55 -21.10 23.97 0.81
N GLY A 56 -19.84 24.20 1.17
CA GLY A 56 -19.02 25.25 0.57
C GLY A 56 -18.57 24.91 -0.85
N ARG A 57 -17.83 25.82 -1.46
CA ARG A 57 -17.40 25.76 -2.86
C ARG A 57 -15.90 25.96 -3.04
N THR A 58 -15.20 26.56 -2.08
CA THR A 58 -13.75 26.81 -2.20
C THR A 58 -12.92 25.86 -1.33
N LEU A 59 -11.61 25.81 -1.61
CA LEU A 59 -10.67 25.02 -0.83
C LEU A 59 -10.51 25.59 0.59
N GLU A 60 -10.51 26.91 0.72
CA GLU A 60 -10.39 27.63 1.99
C GLU A 60 -11.60 27.32 2.89
N GLU A 61 -12.81 27.38 2.33
CA GLU A 61 -14.04 27.02 3.06
C GLU A 61 -14.00 25.55 3.51
N TRP A 62 -13.45 24.65 2.69
CA TRP A 62 -13.30 23.22 3.05
C TRP A 62 -12.29 23.05 4.19
N GLU A 63 -11.16 23.74 4.11
CA GLU A 63 -10.11 23.69 5.13
C GLU A 63 -10.62 24.19 6.48
N GLU A 64 -11.29 25.35 6.51
CA GLU A 64 -11.90 25.90 7.73
C GLU A 64 -12.95 24.95 8.32
N TRP A 65 -13.88 24.47 7.49
CA TRP A 65 -14.94 23.55 7.91
C TRP A 65 -14.39 22.24 8.48
N TYR A 66 -13.34 21.71 7.86
CA TYR A 66 -12.70 20.47 8.28
C TYR A 66 -11.90 20.65 9.57
N ILE A 67 -11.08 21.69 9.68
CA ILE A 67 -10.25 21.96 10.87
C ILE A 67 -11.12 22.24 12.09
N GLU A 68 -12.24 22.94 11.95
CA GLU A 68 -13.19 23.16 13.06
C GLU A 68 -13.66 21.84 13.70
N ARG A 69 -13.90 20.80 12.87
CA ARG A 69 -14.38 19.48 13.31
C ARG A 69 -13.24 18.55 13.74
N TYR A 70 -12.07 18.71 13.14
CA TYR A 70 -10.91 17.83 13.30
C TYR A 70 -9.62 18.63 13.57
N PRO A 71 -9.56 19.45 14.63
CA PRO A 71 -8.53 20.50 14.81
C PRO A 71 -7.10 19.96 14.85
N ASP A 72 -6.89 18.78 15.45
CA ASP A 72 -5.56 18.18 15.57
C ASP A 72 -5.28 17.08 14.53
N SER A 73 -6.20 16.83 13.60
CA SER A 73 -6.10 15.65 12.72
C SER A 73 -4.86 15.68 11.83
N ILE A 74 -4.53 16.84 11.26
CA ILE A 74 -3.35 17.04 10.42
C ILE A 74 -2.08 16.88 11.25
N GLU A 75 -2.01 17.50 12.43
CA GLU A 75 -0.84 17.40 13.31
C GLU A 75 -0.63 15.97 13.81
N ARG A 76 -1.70 15.26 14.21
CA ARG A 76 -1.63 13.85 14.62
C ARG A 76 -1.17 12.96 13.47
N ALA A 77 -1.72 13.14 12.28
CA ALA A 77 -1.30 12.38 11.11
C ALA A 77 0.19 12.65 10.79
N THR A 78 0.60 13.93 10.84
CA THR A 78 1.98 14.37 10.61
C THR A 78 2.94 13.72 11.59
N LYS A 79 2.67 13.77 12.90
CA LYS A 79 3.53 13.15 13.93
C LYS A 79 3.70 11.65 13.71
N LYS A 80 2.61 10.93 13.40
CA LYS A 80 2.66 9.48 13.15
C LYS A 80 3.46 9.13 11.90
N ILE A 81 3.35 9.93 10.83
CA ILE A 81 4.17 9.76 9.64
C ILE A 81 5.62 10.05 9.96
N LEU A 82 5.91 11.13 10.68
CA LEU A 82 7.27 11.53 11.06
C LEU A 82 7.97 10.45 11.88
N GLU A 83 7.30 9.87 12.88
CA GLU A 83 7.81 8.75 13.66
C GLU A 83 8.19 7.55 12.77
N MET A 84 7.33 7.19 11.81
CA MET A 84 7.63 6.10 10.88
C MET A 84 8.77 6.45 9.90
N ILE A 85 8.90 7.71 9.51
CA ILE A 85 10.06 8.17 8.72
C ILE A 85 11.36 8.01 9.52
N HIS A 86 11.37 8.28 10.83
CA HIS A 86 12.53 8.03 11.67
C HIS A 86 12.87 6.54 11.71
N ASN A 87 11.89 5.66 11.90
CA ASN A 87 12.09 4.21 11.85
C ASN A 87 12.68 3.76 10.51
N PHE A 88 12.20 4.31 9.38
CA PHE A 88 12.78 4.00 8.07
C PHE A 88 14.21 4.47 7.93
N LYS A 89 14.56 5.67 8.42
CA LYS A 89 15.96 6.15 8.38
C LYS A 89 16.88 5.20 9.14
N GLU A 90 16.46 4.70 10.30
CA GLU A 90 17.24 3.75 11.09
C GLU A 90 17.43 2.41 10.36
N VAL A 91 16.37 1.87 9.76
CA VAL A 91 16.44 0.59 9.03
C VAL A 91 17.21 0.73 7.72
N ILE A 92 17.05 1.83 6.97
CA ILE A 92 17.76 2.07 5.71
C ILE A 92 19.27 2.02 5.91
N ASN A 93 19.77 2.55 7.03
CA ASN A 93 21.20 2.50 7.35
C ASN A 93 21.72 1.09 7.66
N GLN A 94 20.82 0.13 7.91
CA GLN A 94 21.18 -1.27 8.17
C GLN A 94 21.10 -2.14 6.90
N ILE A 95 20.55 -1.60 5.79
CA ILE A 95 20.43 -2.35 4.53
C ILE A 95 21.77 -2.30 3.81
N ASP A 96 22.40 -3.47 3.68
CA ASP A 96 23.62 -3.67 2.91
C ASP A 96 23.37 -4.50 1.62
N GLU A 97 24.40 -4.57 0.77
CA GLU A 97 24.32 -5.31 -0.50
C GLU A 97 24.00 -6.78 -0.28
N GLU A 98 24.53 -7.39 0.78
CA GLU A 98 24.36 -8.81 1.06
C GLU A 98 22.91 -9.12 1.51
N MET A 99 22.29 -8.27 2.31
CA MET A 99 20.87 -8.36 2.64
C MET A 99 20.00 -8.25 1.39
N ILE A 100 20.31 -7.30 0.50
CA ILE A 100 19.62 -7.15 -0.79
C ILE A 100 19.80 -8.41 -1.64
N ARG A 101 21.02 -8.95 -1.74
CA ARG A 101 21.32 -10.17 -2.49
C ARG A 101 20.52 -11.37 -1.98
N ARG A 102 20.41 -11.54 -0.66
CA ARG A 102 19.57 -12.59 -0.06
C ARG A 102 18.10 -12.39 -0.39
N TRP A 103 17.59 -11.17 -0.28
CA TRP A 103 16.19 -10.86 -0.61
C TRP A 103 15.89 -11.13 -2.09
N VAL A 104 16.79 -10.74 -3.01
CA VAL A 104 16.64 -11.02 -4.45
C VAL A 104 16.68 -12.53 -4.72
N ARG A 105 17.61 -13.26 -4.11
CA ARG A 105 17.68 -14.73 -4.27
C ARG A 105 16.42 -15.40 -3.76
N ASP A 106 15.90 -14.97 -2.61
CA ASP A 106 14.64 -15.48 -2.07
C ASP A 106 13.47 -15.23 -3.03
N LEU A 107 13.35 -14.00 -3.53
CA LEU A 107 12.30 -13.62 -4.47
C LEU A 107 12.37 -14.42 -5.79
N VAL A 108 13.55 -14.52 -6.39
CA VAL A 108 13.70 -15.08 -7.75
C VAL A 108 13.80 -16.60 -7.74
N ILE A 109 14.59 -17.17 -6.83
CA ILE A 109 14.88 -18.61 -6.83
C ILE A 109 13.91 -19.35 -5.90
N VAL A 110 13.81 -18.91 -4.64
CA VAL A 110 13.12 -19.67 -3.61
C VAL A 110 11.61 -19.60 -3.82
N LYS A 111 11.03 -18.40 -3.93
CA LYS A 111 9.58 -18.23 -4.11
C LYS A 111 9.07 -18.84 -5.42
N THR A 112 9.84 -18.76 -6.50
CA THR A 112 9.51 -19.42 -7.77
C THR A 112 9.45 -20.93 -7.61
N PHE A 113 10.47 -21.54 -6.99
CA PHE A 113 10.50 -22.98 -6.78
C PHE A 113 9.37 -23.46 -5.85
N ILE A 114 9.10 -22.72 -4.77
CA ILE A 114 7.98 -23.00 -3.87
C ILE A 114 6.66 -22.92 -4.64
N GLY A 115 6.45 -21.88 -5.46
CA GLY A 115 5.24 -21.73 -6.27
C GLY A 115 5.02 -22.93 -7.20
N LEU A 116 6.07 -23.42 -7.85
CA LEU A 116 6.01 -24.61 -8.73
C LEU A 116 5.70 -25.90 -7.97
N ARG A 117 6.18 -26.04 -6.73
CA ARG A 117 6.04 -27.27 -5.92
C ARG A 117 4.94 -27.18 -4.87
N PHE A 118 4.17 -26.09 -4.86
CA PHE A 118 3.22 -25.80 -3.79
C PHE A 118 2.17 -26.90 -3.64
N GLN A 119 1.59 -27.34 -4.76
CA GLN A 119 0.61 -28.43 -4.80
C GLN A 119 1.18 -29.73 -4.22
N GLU A 120 2.41 -30.07 -4.58
CA GLU A 120 3.09 -31.27 -4.08
C GLU A 120 3.24 -31.24 -2.56
N ALA A 121 3.67 -30.10 -2.00
CA ALA A 121 3.86 -29.95 -0.57
C ALA A 121 2.53 -30.09 0.19
N VAL A 122 1.44 -29.52 -0.35
CA VAL A 122 0.09 -29.64 0.22
C VAL A 122 -0.38 -31.10 0.19
N LEU A 123 -0.26 -31.77 -0.96
CA LEU A 123 -0.67 -33.17 -1.12
C LEU A 123 0.12 -34.09 -0.19
N LYS A 124 1.43 -33.89 -0.08
CA LYS A 124 2.28 -34.62 0.86
C LYS A 124 1.79 -34.46 2.29
N LYS A 125 1.46 -33.24 2.71
CA LYS A 125 0.98 -32.99 4.08
C LYS A 125 -0.37 -33.65 4.37
N ILE A 126 -1.27 -33.68 3.38
CA ILE A 126 -2.56 -34.36 3.48
C ILE A 126 -2.34 -35.88 3.56
N ALA A 127 -1.51 -36.44 2.69
CA ALA A 127 -1.13 -37.85 2.70
C ALA A 127 -0.58 -38.31 4.06
N GLU A 128 0.37 -37.57 4.63
CA GLU A 128 0.91 -37.83 5.97
C GLU A 128 -0.18 -37.81 7.06
N LYS A 129 -1.12 -36.86 6.98
CA LYS A 129 -2.17 -36.71 8.00
C LYS A 129 -3.19 -37.85 7.99
N PHE A 130 -3.45 -38.42 6.82
CA PHE A 130 -4.45 -39.47 6.64
C PHE A 130 -3.84 -40.86 6.40
N ASP A 131 -2.53 -41.01 6.64
CA ASP A 131 -1.75 -42.24 6.41
C ASP A 131 -2.03 -42.87 5.04
N THR A 132 -1.94 -42.04 4.00
CA THR A 132 -2.21 -42.45 2.62
C THR A 132 -1.12 -41.96 1.67
N SER A 133 -1.14 -42.42 0.43
CA SER A 133 -0.22 -41.97 -0.62
C SER A 133 -0.76 -40.76 -1.38
N TYR A 134 0.13 -40.00 -2.03
CA TYR A 134 -0.24 -38.93 -2.96
C TYR A 134 0.48 -39.10 -4.30
N ARG A 135 -0.04 -38.45 -5.34
CA ARG A 135 0.65 -38.23 -6.62
C ARG A 135 0.28 -36.87 -7.18
N LEU A 136 1.11 -36.34 -8.06
CA LEU A 136 0.75 -35.16 -8.85
C LEU A 136 -0.19 -35.54 -10.00
N SER A 137 -1.04 -34.60 -10.39
CA SER A 137 -1.87 -34.71 -11.59
C SER A 137 -0.99 -34.71 -12.82
N ILE A 138 -1.36 -35.48 -13.85
CA ILE A 138 -0.74 -35.35 -15.18
C ILE A 138 -1.44 -34.24 -15.97
N PRO A 139 -0.83 -33.67 -17.03
CA PRO A 139 -1.46 -32.58 -17.80
C PRO A 139 -2.87 -32.90 -18.32
N GLY A 140 -3.14 -34.17 -18.66
CA GLY A 140 -4.47 -34.62 -19.09
C GLY A 140 -5.54 -34.59 -17.98
N GLU A 141 -5.13 -34.62 -16.72
CA GLU A 141 -5.99 -34.49 -15.54
C GLU A 141 -6.15 -33.02 -15.15
N GLU A 142 -5.05 -32.26 -15.17
CA GLU A 142 -5.07 -30.81 -14.91
C GLU A 142 -5.99 -30.08 -15.89
N SER A 143 -5.99 -30.47 -17.18
CA SER A 143 -6.90 -29.91 -18.20
C SER A 143 -8.38 -30.18 -17.94
N LYS A 144 -8.70 -31.14 -17.04
CA LYS A 144 -10.05 -31.46 -16.57
C LYS A 144 -10.33 -30.88 -15.18
N GLY A 145 -9.39 -30.16 -14.59
CA GLY A 145 -9.48 -29.64 -13.22
C GLY A 145 -9.35 -30.72 -12.13
N ILE A 146 -8.67 -31.84 -12.44
CA ILE A 146 -8.48 -33.00 -11.55
C ILE A 146 -7.06 -33.03 -11.01
#